data_AF-A0A1H1DTI1-F1
#
_entry.id   AF-A0A1H1DTI1-F1
#
_cell.length_a   1.000
_cell.length_b   1.000
_cell.length_c   1.000
_cell.angle_alpha   90.00
_cell.angle_beta   90.00
_cell.angle_gamma   90.00
#
_symmetry.space_group_name_H-M   'P 1'
#
loop_
_entity.id
_entity.type
_entity.pdbx_description
1 polymer ?
#
loop_
_entity_poly.entity_id
_entity_poly.type
_entity_poly.pdbx_seq_one_letter_code
_entity_poly.pdbx_strand_id
1 'polypeptide(L)'
;MKKLVLLTILLVSAMVMTACGGEDENSKENSNQSNEDVKSQEAMSTMNDMVKRMEELDYTSIDFDVIYDDQEFEGEIEKDNNLVESEFYDPFNSVDERGADAFDAIFPIVKDLELKQDMTDEEAIATSLKAFSIPDNFLKAVLQVTFKDGTDKVYEIKMNEM
;
A
#
# COMPACT_ATOMS: atom_id res chain seq x y z
N MET A 1 -7.21 -0.44 26.88
CA MET A 1 -7.11 0.58 27.96
C MET A 1 -5.70 0.57 28.55
N LYS A 2 -5.14 1.78 28.79
CA LYS A 2 -3.84 2.11 29.43
C LYS A 2 -2.66 2.12 28.44
N LYS A 3 -2.44 3.21 27.68
CA LYS A 3 -1.72 4.47 28.04
C LYS A 3 -0.35 4.26 28.68
N LEU A 4 0.71 4.56 27.93
CA LEU A 4 2.05 5.01 28.39
C LEU A 4 2.88 5.23 27.10
N VAL A 5 3.64 6.28 26.82
CA VAL A 5 3.99 7.54 27.47
C VAL A 5 4.53 8.47 26.38
N LEU A 6 4.13 9.74 26.41
CA LEU A 6 4.72 10.84 25.64
C LEU A 6 6.18 11.03 26.02
N LEU A 7 7.06 11.13 25.02
CA LEU A 7 8.40 11.69 25.18
C LEU A 7 8.67 12.68 24.04
N THR A 8 8.19 13.90 24.24
CA THR A 8 8.58 15.12 23.54
C THR A 8 10.07 15.39 23.77
N ILE A 9 10.88 15.28 22.71
CA ILE A 9 12.21 15.90 22.65
C ILE A 9 12.13 17.06 21.66
N LEU A 10 12.05 18.25 22.24
CA LEU A 10 12.22 19.53 21.59
C LEU A 10 13.71 19.80 21.53
N LEU A 11 14.31 19.73 20.35
CA LEU A 11 15.66 20.24 20.11
C LEU A 11 15.65 21.19 18.92
N VAL A 12 15.44 22.46 19.26
CA VAL A 12 15.66 23.60 18.39
C VAL A 12 17.17 23.71 18.15
N SER A 13 17.60 23.59 16.89
CA SER A 13 18.89 24.12 16.47
C SER A 13 18.66 24.99 15.23
N ALA A 14 18.47 26.28 15.48
CA ALA A 14 18.58 27.30 14.46
C ALA A 14 20.03 27.33 13.97
N MET A 15 20.25 27.05 12.69
CA MET A 15 21.52 27.31 12.03
C MET A 15 21.35 28.49 11.07
N VAL A 16 22.27 29.43 11.23
CA VAL A 16 22.22 30.80 10.78
C VAL A 16 22.59 30.89 9.30
N MET A 17 21.82 31.65 8.52
CA MET A 17 22.16 31.98 7.13
C MET A 17 23.46 32.78 7.10
N THR A 18 24.47 32.23 6.43
CA THR A 18 25.72 32.95 6.14
C THR A 18 25.60 33.54 4.75
N ALA A 19 25.34 34.85 4.69
CA ALA A 19 25.43 35.64 3.47
C ALA A 19 26.91 35.88 3.14
N CYS A 20 27.36 35.38 2.00
CA CYS A 20 28.63 35.80 1.39
C CYS A 20 28.30 36.52 0.08
N GLY A 21 28.55 37.83 0.09
CA GLY A 21 28.50 38.69 -1.09
C GLY A 21 29.82 38.66 -1.86
N GLY A 22 29.70 38.85 -3.17
CA GLY A 22 30.80 39.10 -4.10
C GLY A 22 30.21 39.36 -5.48
N GLU A 23 30.11 40.64 -5.84
CA GLU A 23 29.77 41.12 -7.18
C GLU A 23 30.93 40.85 -8.15
N ASP A 24 30.66 40.29 -9.33
CA ASP A 24 31.16 40.78 -10.61
C ASP A 24 30.56 39.98 -11.80
N GLU A 25 30.22 40.74 -12.83
CA GLU A 25 29.43 40.42 -14.02
C GLU A 25 30.08 39.38 -14.95
N ASN A 26 29.31 38.37 -15.41
CA ASN A 26 29.22 38.04 -16.85
C ASN A 26 28.05 37.10 -17.14
N SER A 27 27.11 37.58 -17.96
CA SER A 27 26.00 36.81 -18.52
C SER A 27 26.49 35.56 -19.26
N LYS A 28 26.16 34.38 -18.72
CA LYS A 28 25.79 33.21 -19.51
C LYS A 28 24.63 32.51 -18.84
N GLU A 29 23.46 32.83 -19.38
CA GLU A 29 22.22 32.07 -19.32
C GLU A 29 22.55 30.57 -19.46
N ASN A 30 22.40 29.83 -18.36
CA ASN A 30 22.19 28.40 -18.39
C ASN A 30 21.22 28.08 -17.27
N SER A 31 19.92 28.20 -17.58
CA SER A 31 18.87 27.64 -16.75
C SER A 31 19.11 26.14 -16.64
N ASN A 32 19.79 25.73 -15.56
CA ASN A 32 19.57 24.40 -14.99
C ASN A 32 18.14 24.41 -14.48
N GLN A 33 17.21 24.11 -15.38
CA GLN A 33 15.83 23.82 -15.06
C GLN A 33 15.85 22.58 -14.17
N SER A 34 15.43 22.76 -12.91
CA SER A 34 15.26 21.68 -11.95
C SER A 34 14.48 20.52 -12.56
N ASN A 35 15.06 19.32 -12.54
CA ASN A 35 14.39 18.06 -12.87
C ASN A 35 13.32 17.62 -11.83
N GLU A 36 12.99 18.49 -10.87
CA GLU A 36 12.03 18.20 -9.78
C GLU A 36 10.57 18.44 -10.20
N ASP A 37 10.30 19.38 -11.11
CA ASP A 37 8.94 19.68 -11.59
C ASP A 37 8.36 18.57 -12.49
N VAL A 38 9.21 17.85 -13.25
CA VAL A 38 8.75 16.78 -14.15
C VAL A 38 8.43 15.50 -13.37
N LYS A 39 9.27 15.13 -12.39
CA LYS A 39 9.08 13.92 -11.57
C LYS A 39 7.84 14.01 -10.67
N SER A 40 7.51 15.21 -10.19
CA SER A 40 6.31 15.45 -9.36
C SER A 40 5.01 15.39 -10.16
N GLN A 41 5.00 15.86 -11.42
CA GLN A 41 3.85 15.73 -12.31
C GLN A 41 3.57 14.27 -12.70
N GLU A 42 4.60 13.49 -13.01
CA GLU A 42 4.44 12.06 -13.32
C GLU A 42 3.90 11.27 -12.14
N ALA A 43 4.47 11.44 -10.94
CA ALA A 43 3.99 10.78 -9.72
C ALA A 43 2.53 11.13 -9.42
N MET A 44 2.14 12.39 -9.59
CA MET A 44 0.75 12.83 -9.38
C MET A 44 -0.20 12.26 -10.45
N SER A 45 0.26 12.10 -11.69
CA SER A 45 -0.51 11.45 -12.75
C SER A 45 -0.75 9.97 -12.42
N THR A 46 0.29 9.24 -11.99
CA THR A 46 0.17 7.83 -11.60
C THR A 46 -0.78 7.66 -10.42
N MET A 47 -0.65 8.49 -9.37
CA MET A 47 -1.55 8.46 -8.22
C MET A 47 -3.02 8.69 -8.62
N ASN A 48 -3.27 9.68 -9.49
CA ASN A 48 -4.62 9.96 -10.00
C ASN A 48 -5.19 8.81 -10.83
N ASP A 49 -4.36 8.04 -11.54
CA ASP A 49 -4.80 6.84 -12.26
C ASP A 49 -5.21 5.71 -11.30
N MET A 50 -4.37 5.43 -10.29
CA MET A 50 -4.65 4.42 -9.26
C MET A 50 -5.95 4.74 -8.51
N VAL A 51 -6.13 6.01 -8.10
CA VAL A 51 -7.37 6.47 -7.44
C VAL A 51 -8.60 6.22 -8.33
N LYS A 52 -8.50 6.47 -9.63
CA LYS A 52 -9.62 6.21 -10.57
C LYS A 52 -9.91 4.73 -10.71
N ARG A 53 -8.87 3.89 -10.80
CA ARG A 53 -9.02 2.43 -10.89
C ARG A 53 -9.65 1.85 -9.63
N MET A 54 -9.30 2.36 -8.45
CA MET A 54 -9.96 1.99 -7.18
C MET A 54 -11.46 2.29 -7.18
N GLU A 55 -11.95 3.26 -7.97
CA GLU A 55 -13.40 3.51 -8.08
C GLU A 55 -14.17 2.39 -8.78
N GLU A 56 -13.48 1.51 -9.51
CA GLU A 56 -14.06 0.35 -10.18
C GLU A 56 -14.34 -0.82 -9.24
N LEU A 57 -13.81 -0.77 -8.00
CA LEU A 57 -13.93 -1.83 -7.01
C LEU A 57 -15.10 -1.57 -6.06
N ASP A 58 -15.62 -2.65 -5.45
CA ASP A 58 -16.67 -2.62 -4.43
C ASP A 58 -16.13 -2.41 -3.00
N TYR A 59 -14.82 -2.18 -2.88
CA TYR A 59 -14.11 -1.96 -1.62
C TYR A 59 -13.04 -0.87 -1.79
N THR A 60 -12.67 -0.23 -0.68
CA THR A 60 -11.63 0.81 -0.62
C THR A 60 -10.33 0.28 -0.04
N SER A 61 -10.36 -0.85 0.66
CA SER A 61 -9.17 -1.54 1.14
C SER A 61 -9.35 -3.05 1.03
N ILE A 62 -8.30 -3.73 0.58
CA ILE A 62 -8.07 -5.17 0.75
C ILE A 62 -6.66 -5.32 1.29
N ASP A 63 -6.53 -6.12 2.34
CA ASP A 63 -5.28 -6.54 2.94
C ASP A 63 -5.38 -8.05 3.19
N PHE A 64 -4.49 -8.83 2.57
CA PHE A 64 -4.49 -10.28 2.64
C PHE A 64 -3.12 -10.82 3.05
N ASP A 65 -3.05 -11.27 4.30
CA ASP A 65 -1.87 -11.89 4.90
C ASP A 65 -2.03 -13.40 5.00
N VAL A 66 -1.02 -14.14 4.55
CA VAL A 66 -0.96 -15.60 4.71
C VAL A 66 0.40 -16.02 5.26
N ILE A 67 0.38 -16.52 6.49
CA ILE A 67 1.55 -16.90 7.26
C ILE A 67 1.81 -18.39 7.09
N TYR A 68 3.03 -18.75 6.67
CA TYR A 68 3.56 -20.11 6.63
C TYR A 68 4.64 -20.29 7.72
N ASP A 69 5.28 -21.45 7.77
CA ASP A 69 6.31 -21.75 8.79
C ASP A 69 7.54 -20.83 8.72
N ASP A 70 7.98 -20.47 7.51
CA ASP A 70 9.24 -19.77 7.25
C ASP A 70 9.10 -18.49 6.41
N GLN A 71 7.90 -18.18 5.96
CA GLN A 71 7.60 -17.06 5.07
C GLN A 71 6.16 -16.57 5.24
N GLU A 72 5.90 -15.39 4.71
CA GLU A 72 4.60 -14.73 4.69
C GLU A 72 4.27 -14.33 3.26
N PHE A 73 3.00 -14.32 2.91
CA PHE A 73 2.49 -13.70 1.70
C PHE A 73 1.68 -12.48 2.13
N GLU A 74 1.84 -11.36 1.44
CA GLU A 74 1.13 -10.11 1.72
C GLU A 74 0.66 -9.49 0.39
N GLY A 75 -0.62 -9.15 0.31
CA GLY A 75 -1.21 -8.43 -0.81
C GLY A 75 -2.15 -7.35 -0.32
N GLU A 76 -1.70 -6.10 -0.43
CA GLU A 76 -2.42 -4.93 0.08
C GLU A 76 -2.69 -3.92 -1.05
N ILE A 77 -3.94 -3.43 -1.10
CA ILE A 77 -4.31 -2.20 -1.79
C ILE A 77 -5.26 -1.39 -0.90
N GLU A 78 -4.86 -0.19 -0.51
CA GLU A 78 -5.67 0.72 0.29
C GLU A 78 -5.81 2.06 -0.41
N LYS A 79 -7.04 2.60 -0.42
CA LYS A 79 -7.31 3.99 -0.79
C LYS A 79 -7.76 4.77 0.44
N ASP A 80 -6.90 5.64 0.94
CA ASP A 80 -7.25 6.69 1.89
C ASP A 80 -7.34 8.05 1.18
N ASN A 81 -8.55 8.60 1.12
CA ASN A 81 -8.86 9.85 0.41
C ASN A 81 -8.41 9.84 -1.07
N ASN A 82 -7.31 10.52 -1.39
CA ASN A 82 -6.74 10.65 -2.73
C ASN A 82 -5.34 10.00 -2.81
N LEU A 83 -4.98 9.22 -1.81
CA LEU A 83 -3.76 8.43 -1.74
C LEU A 83 -4.14 6.96 -1.94
N VAL A 84 -3.32 6.26 -2.72
CA VAL A 84 -3.40 4.80 -2.85
C VAL A 84 -2.06 4.24 -2.38
N GLU A 85 -2.13 3.36 -1.40
CA GLU A 85 -1.00 2.58 -0.88
C GLU A 85 -1.17 1.14 -1.36
N SER A 86 -0.06 0.48 -1.66
CA SER A 86 -0.07 -0.90 -2.13
C SER A 86 1.26 -1.58 -1.83
N GLU A 87 1.20 -2.79 -1.30
CA GLU A 87 2.35 -3.65 -1.01
C GLU A 87 2.05 -5.06 -1.56
N PHE A 88 3.03 -5.65 -2.23
CA PHE A 88 2.90 -7.01 -2.77
C PHE A 88 4.16 -7.83 -2.49
N TYR A 89 4.05 -8.75 -1.55
CA TYR A 89 5.08 -9.72 -1.23
C TYR A 89 4.60 -11.14 -1.53
N ASP A 90 5.17 -11.75 -2.57
CA ASP A 90 4.90 -13.13 -2.95
C ASP A 90 6.20 -13.95 -2.93
N PRO A 91 6.46 -14.72 -1.86
CA PRO A 91 7.67 -15.52 -1.73
C PRO A 91 7.71 -16.70 -2.73
N PHE A 92 6.58 -17.13 -3.29
CA PHE A 92 6.51 -18.25 -4.23
C PHE A 92 6.93 -17.84 -5.64
N ASN A 93 6.74 -16.57 -5.98
CA ASN A 93 7.10 -16.00 -7.28
C ASN A 93 8.25 -14.97 -7.19
N SER A 94 8.87 -14.81 -6.02
CA SER A 94 9.96 -13.85 -5.76
C SER A 94 9.58 -12.40 -6.09
N VAL A 95 8.37 -12.00 -5.70
CA VAL A 95 7.86 -10.64 -5.83
C VAL A 95 7.99 -9.90 -4.50
N ASP A 96 8.52 -8.68 -4.55
CA ASP A 96 8.64 -7.74 -3.43
C ASP A 96 8.53 -6.34 -4.02
N GLU A 97 7.29 -5.89 -4.21
CA GLU A 97 6.96 -4.64 -4.89
C GLU A 97 6.15 -3.72 -3.98
N ARG A 98 6.27 -2.41 -4.20
CA ARG A 98 5.54 -1.38 -3.43
C ARG A 98 5.04 -0.26 -4.34
N GLY A 99 3.99 0.43 -3.91
CA GLY A 99 3.43 1.57 -4.62
C GLY A 99 2.82 1.15 -5.96
N ALA A 100 3.11 1.89 -7.03
CA ALA A 100 2.48 1.68 -8.33
C ALA A 100 2.74 0.29 -8.94
N ASP A 101 3.94 -0.26 -8.75
CA ASP A 101 4.29 -1.59 -9.29
C ASP A 101 3.50 -2.70 -8.56
N ALA A 102 3.35 -2.59 -7.24
CA ALA A 102 2.48 -3.47 -6.45
C ALA A 102 1.01 -3.33 -6.86
N PHE A 103 0.53 -2.09 -7.01
CA PHE A 103 -0.84 -1.82 -7.44
C PHE A 103 -1.14 -2.44 -8.80
N ASP A 104 -0.24 -2.32 -9.77
CA ASP A 104 -0.41 -2.88 -11.10
C ASP A 104 -0.41 -4.43 -11.10
N ALA A 105 0.32 -5.05 -10.18
CA ALA A 105 0.31 -6.49 -9.99
C ALA A 105 -0.97 -6.99 -9.30
N ILE A 106 -1.41 -6.32 -8.23
CA ILE A 106 -2.53 -6.78 -7.38
C ILE A 106 -3.89 -6.40 -7.98
N PHE A 107 -4.04 -5.19 -8.52
CA PHE A 107 -5.32 -4.66 -9.01
C PHE A 107 -6.12 -5.62 -9.91
N PRO A 108 -5.53 -6.29 -10.93
CA PRO A 108 -6.30 -7.23 -11.75
C PRO A 108 -6.81 -8.44 -10.95
N ILE A 109 -6.04 -8.92 -9.96
CA ILE A 109 -6.42 -10.07 -9.12
C ILE A 109 -7.61 -9.71 -8.25
N VAL A 110 -7.51 -8.57 -7.56
CA VAL A 110 -8.55 -8.11 -6.63
C VAL A 110 -9.81 -7.67 -7.39
N LYS A 111 -9.68 -7.05 -8.57
CA LYS A 111 -10.83 -6.69 -9.41
C LYS A 111 -11.70 -7.89 -9.79
N ASP A 112 -11.09 -9.05 -9.98
CA ASP A 112 -11.79 -10.30 -10.28
C ASP A 112 -12.20 -11.08 -9.00
N LEU A 113 -11.87 -10.56 -7.82
CA LEU A 113 -12.19 -11.16 -6.53
C LEU A 113 -13.64 -10.85 -6.14
N GLU A 114 -14.50 -11.87 -6.17
CA GLU A 114 -15.93 -11.72 -5.87
C GLU A 114 -16.25 -11.77 -4.36
N LEU A 115 -15.66 -10.88 -3.55
CA LEU A 115 -15.95 -10.84 -2.10
C LEU A 115 -17.34 -10.26 -1.79
N LYS A 116 -18.01 -10.86 -0.81
CA LYS A 116 -19.31 -10.39 -0.30
C LYS A 116 -19.31 -10.31 1.21
N GLN A 117 -20.05 -9.36 1.76
CA GLN A 117 -20.10 -9.09 3.21
C GLN A 117 -20.71 -10.24 4.05
N ASP A 118 -21.46 -11.13 3.41
CA ASP A 118 -22.14 -12.28 4.03
C ASP A 118 -21.39 -13.61 3.86
N MET A 119 -20.20 -13.58 3.25
CA MET A 119 -19.32 -14.74 3.21
C MET A 119 -18.92 -15.19 4.61
N THR A 120 -18.72 -16.49 4.76
CA THR A 120 -18.01 -17.06 5.92
C THR A 120 -16.50 -16.84 5.79
N ASP A 121 -15.78 -16.99 6.90
CA ASP A 121 -14.32 -16.90 6.93
C ASP A 121 -13.69 -17.91 5.95
N GLU A 122 -14.23 -19.14 5.92
CA GLU A 122 -13.79 -20.20 5.01
C GLU A 122 -13.99 -19.83 3.54
N GLU A 123 -15.15 -19.29 3.18
CA GLU A 123 -15.45 -18.90 1.80
C GLU A 123 -14.57 -17.73 1.32
N ALA A 124 -14.43 -16.70 2.16
CA ALA A 124 -13.65 -15.51 1.82
C ALA A 124 -12.16 -15.85 1.66
N ILE A 125 -11.58 -16.57 2.62
CA ILE A 125 -10.17 -16.98 2.56
C ILE A 125 -9.92 -17.94 1.40
N ALA A 126 -10.77 -18.95 1.17
CA ALA A 126 -10.60 -19.87 0.04
C ALA A 126 -10.69 -19.15 -1.32
N THR A 127 -11.55 -18.14 -1.42
CA THR A 127 -11.67 -17.31 -2.62
C THR A 127 -10.39 -16.51 -2.86
N SER A 128 -9.83 -15.88 -1.82
CA SER A 128 -8.59 -15.12 -1.90
C SER A 128 -7.37 -15.99 -2.21
N LEU A 129 -7.20 -17.13 -1.51
CA LEU A 129 -6.11 -18.08 -1.79
C LEU A 129 -6.11 -18.49 -3.28
N LYS A 130 -7.29 -18.78 -3.82
CA LYS A 130 -7.45 -19.17 -5.23
C LYS A 130 -7.12 -18.02 -6.18
N ALA A 131 -7.57 -16.81 -5.90
CA ALA A 131 -7.34 -15.66 -6.77
C ALA A 131 -5.85 -15.32 -6.85
N PHE A 132 -5.15 -15.32 -5.72
CA PHE A 132 -3.71 -15.10 -5.64
C PHE A 132 -2.88 -16.34 -6.03
N SER A 133 -3.53 -17.48 -6.29
CA SER A 133 -2.86 -18.75 -6.64
C SER A 133 -1.85 -19.21 -5.58
N ILE A 134 -2.15 -18.98 -4.30
CA ILE A 134 -1.28 -19.32 -3.19
C ILE A 134 -1.66 -20.66 -2.51
N PRO A 135 -0.69 -21.41 -1.97
CA PRO A 135 -0.94 -22.70 -1.33
C PRO A 135 -1.87 -22.63 -0.11
N ASP A 136 -2.60 -23.71 0.18
CA ASP A 136 -3.52 -23.80 1.32
C ASP A 136 -2.89 -24.41 2.59
N ASN A 137 -1.59 -24.73 2.57
CA ASN A 137 -0.84 -25.30 3.69
C ASN A 137 -0.26 -24.22 4.64
N PHE A 138 -1.02 -23.15 4.86
CA PHE A 138 -0.64 -22.04 5.73
C PHE A 138 -0.89 -22.35 7.21
N LEU A 139 -0.22 -21.62 8.10
CA LEU A 139 -0.50 -21.65 9.54
C LEU A 139 -1.69 -20.77 9.90
N LYS A 140 -1.74 -19.58 9.29
CA LYS A 140 -2.79 -18.58 9.49
C LYS A 140 -3.02 -17.78 8.20
N ALA A 141 -4.27 -17.47 7.90
CA ALA A 141 -4.64 -16.55 6.83
C ALA A 141 -5.61 -15.49 7.39
N VAL A 142 -5.40 -14.23 7.03
CA VAL A 142 -6.24 -13.09 7.43
C VAL A 142 -6.55 -12.26 6.21
N LEU A 143 -7.83 -12.01 5.97
CA LEU A 143 -8.29 -11.08 4.95
C LEU A 143 -9.05 -9.96 5.63
N GLN A 144 -8.56 -8.74 5.50
CA GLN A 144 -9.23 -7.52 5.93
C GLN A 144 -9.79 -6.81 4.70
N VAL A 145 -11.04 -6.34 4.79
CA VAL A 145 -11.72 -5.66 3.70
C VAL A 145 -12.51 -4.49 4.26
N THR A 146 -12.27 -3.29 3.72
CA THR A 146 -13.18 -2.16 3.90
C THR A 146 -14.00 -2.00 2.63
N PHE A 147 -15.28 -2.33 2.70
CA PHE A 147 -16.21 -2.19 1.59
C PHE A 147 -16.49 -0.71 1.30
N LYS A 148 -16.91 -0.41 0.07
CA LYS A 148 -17.17 0.97 -0.40
C LYS A 148 -18.31 1.67 0.35
N ASP A 149 -19.18 0.91 1.02
CA ASP A 149 -20.20 1.44 1.92
C ASP A 149 -19.68 1.78 3.33
N GLY A 150 -18.38 1.57 3.57
CA GLY A 150 -17.70 1.80 4.84
C GLY A 150 -17.77 0.63 5.82
N THR A 151 -18.29 -0.54 5.41
CA THR A 151 -18.32 -1.73 6.25
C THR A 151 -16.93 -2.37 6.30
N ASP A 152 -16.42 -2.61 7.51
CA ASP A 152 -15.19 -3.38 7.70
C ASP A 152 -15.51 -4.85 7.99
N LYS A 153 -14.77 -5.75 7.36
CA LYS A 153 -14.81 -7.20 7.61
C LYS A 153 -13.40 -7.73 7.78
N VAL A 154 -13.25 -8.64 8.73
CA VAL A 154 -12.03 -9.43 8.94
C VAL A 154 -12.43 -10.89 8.91
N TYR A 155 -11.80 -11.66 8.04
CA TYR A 155 -11.95 -13.10 7.91
C TYR A 155 -10.64 -13.76 8.33
N GLU A 156 -10.69 -14.80 9.17
CA GLU A 156 -9.47 -15.41 9.72
C GLU A 156 -9.58 -16.94 9.83
N ILE A 157 -8.56 -17.66 9.35
CA ILE A 157 -8.42 -19.10 9.56
C ILE A 157 -7.08 -19.40 10.22
N LYS A 158 -7.06 -20.29 11.21
CA LYS A 158 -5.85 -20.87 11.81
C LYS A 158 -5.90 -22.39 11.76
N MET A 159 -4.86 -23.02 11.22
CA MET A 159 -4.83 -24.50 11.08
C MET A 159 -4.62 -25.24 12.40
N ASN A 160 -4.17 -24.56 13.47
CA ASN A 160 -3.93 -25.19 14.78
C ASN A 160 -5.15 -25.20 15.70
N GLU A 161 -6.32 -24.74 15.23
CA GLU A 161 -7.55 -24.66 16.03
C GLU A 161 -8.71 -25.54 15.50
N MET A 162 -8.44 -26.45 14.54
CA MET A 162 -9.42 -27.43 14.02
C MET A 162 -9.30 -28.82 14.63
#